data_AF-A0ABD5LVR3-F1
#
_entry.id   AF-A0ABD5LVR3-F1
#
_cell.length_a   1.000
_cell.length_b   1.000
_cell.length_c   1.000
_cell.angle_alpha   90.00
_cell.angle_beta   90.00
_cell.angle_gamma   90.00
#
_symmetry.space_group_name_H-M   'P 1'
#
loop_
_entity.id
_entity.type
_entity.pdbx_description
1 polymer ?
#
loop_
_entity_poly.entity_id
_entity_poly.type
_entity_poly.pdbx_seq_one_letter_code
_entity_poly.pdbx_strand_id
1 'polypeptide(L)' 'MSVLVINMMPPVVRQISFRINKYETIGIVGTSGSGKSTLARIIAGLYIPQLGQVKLDGIPVCEIPPQYYVNK' A
#
# COMPACT_ATOMS: atom_id res chain seq x y z
N MET A 1 7.28 -6.46 4.04
CA MET A 1 6.22 -5.44 3.94
C MET A 1 4.84 -6.10 3.90
N SER A 2 3.93 -5.79 4.82
CA SER A 2 2.59 -6.42 4.87
C SER A 2 1.52 -5.36 4.58
N VAL A 3 0.64 -5.59 3.59
CA VAL A 3 -0.25 -4.55 3.06
C VAL A 3 -1.71 -5.01 3.15
N LEU A 4 -2.49 -4.40 4.05
CA LEU A 4 -3.87 -4.77 4.32
C LEU A 4 -4.82 -3.59 3.98
N VAL A 5 -5.24 -3.48 2.73
CA VAL A 5 -6.18 -2.46 2.26
C VAL A 5 -7.60 -3.04 2.24
N ILE A 6 -8.55 -2.39 2.91
CA ILE A 6 -9.96 -2.85 2.97
C ILE A 6 -10.82 -1.64 2.56
N ASN A 7 -11.81 -1.75 1.66
CA ASN A 7 -12.65 -0.59 1.30
C ASN A 7 -13.95 -0.90 0.52
N MET A 8 -14.98 -0.04 0.70
CA MET A 8 -16.29 0.07 -0.01
C MET A 8 -16.90 1.48 0.29
N MET A 9 -17.75 2.15 -0.51
CA MET A 9 -18.16 2.04 -1.93
C MET A 9 -18.47 3.48 -2.46
N PRO A 10 -18.11 3.89 -3.71
CA PRO A 10 -17.31 3.21 -4.74
C PRO A 10 -15.88 3.75 -4.79
N PRO A 11 -14.93 3.21 -3.99
CA PRO A 11 -13.55 3.62 -4.07
C PRO A 11 -12.90 3.06 -5.33
N VAL A 12 -11.82 3.73 -5.74
CA VAL A 12 -10.97 3.38 -6.88
C VAL A 12 -10.31 1.99 -6.74
N VAL A 13 -10.17 1.49 -5.51
CA VAL A 13 -9.71 0.13 -5.19
C VAL A 13 -10.44 -0.40 -3.94
N ARG A 14 -10.75 -1.70 -3.91
CA ARG A 14 -11.61 -2.36 -2.90
C ARG A 14 -10.94 -3.65 -2.38
N GLN A 15 -10.93 -3.84 -1.06
CA GLN A 15 -10.58 -5.10 -0.38
C GLN A 15 -9.31 -5.82 -0.91
N ILE A 16 -8.19 -5.10 -0.97
CA ILE A 16 -6.89 -5.61 -1.44
C ILE A 16 -6.00 -6.00 -0.25
N SER A 17 -5.83 -7.30 -0.02
CA SER A 17 -4.98 -7.84 1.06
C SER A 17 -3.83 -8.66 0.47
N PHE A 18 -2.58 -8.29 0.77
CA PHE A 18 -1.40 -9.06 0.35
C PHE A 18 -0.20 -8.86 1.28
N ARG A 19 0.79 -9.75 1.19
CA ARG A 19 2.05 -9.66 1.93
C ARG A 19 3.20 -9.79 0.94
N ILE A 20 4.15 -8.87 1.00
CA ILE A 20 5.41 -8.93 0.26
C ILE A 20 6.51 -9.26 1.27
N ASN A 21 7.11 -10.43 1.15
CA ASN A 21 8.20 -10.84 2.02
C ASN A 21 9.50 -10.08 1.67
N LYS A 22 10.51 -10.17 2.52
CA LYS A 22 11.82 -9.58 2.20
C LYS A 22 12.38 -10.32 0.98
N TYR A 23 12.93 -9.57 0.01
CA TYR A 23 13.43 -10.07 -1.28
C TYR A 23 12.34 -10.58 -2.27
N GLU A 24 11.06 -10.38 -1.97
CA GLU A 24 9.97 -10.66 -2.92
C GLU A 24 9.66 -9.44 -3.79
N THR A 25 9.38 -9.66 -5.08
CA THR A 25 8.99 -8.62 -6.05
C THR A 25 7.61 -8.93 -6.61
N ILE A 26 6.71 -7.94 -6.64
CA ILE A 26 5.36 -8.09 -7.20
C ILE A 26 5.11 -7.06 -8.31
N GLY A 27 4.27 -7.43 -9.29
CA GLY A 27 3.79 -6.53 -10.34
C GLY A 27 2.31 -6.18 -10.17
N ILE A 28 1.95 -4.90 -10.28
CA ILE A 28 0.55 -4.46 -10.28
C ILE A 28 0.11 -4.25 -11.74
N VAL A 29 -0.71 -5.17 -12.27
CA VAL A 29 -1.17 -5.18 -13.67
C VAL A 29 -2.67 -4.89 -13.80
N GLY A 30 -3.13 -4.48 -14.99
CA GLY A 30 -4.53 -4.17 -15.28
C GLY A 30 -4.73 -3.03 -16.27
N THR A 31 -5.95 -2.84 -16.77
CA THR A 31 -6.34 -1.83 -17.79
C THR A 31 -6.15 -0.38 -17.31
N SER A 32 -6.11 0.59 -18.23
CA SER A 32 -6.10 2.01 -17.85
C SER A 32 -7.32 2.34 -16.98
N GLY A 33 -7.16 3.23 -16.00
CA GLY A 33 -8.22 3.56 -15.03
C GLY A 33 -8.44 2.54 -13.89
N SER A 34 -7.87 1.33 -13.94
CA SER A 34 -8.11 0.26 -12.94
C SER A 34 -7.54 0.49 -11.52
N GLY A 35 -7.22 1.73 -11.15
CA GLY A 35 -6.76 2.10 -9.80
C GLY A 35 -5.31 1.79 -9.42
N LYS A 36 -4.50 1.21 -10.33
CA LYS A 36 -3.09 0.83 -10.05
C LYS A 36 -2.25 1.93 -9.42
N SER A 37 -2.25 3.13 -10.03
CA SER A 37 -1.48 4.28 -9.52
C SER A 37 -2.03 4.82 -8.19
N THR A 38 -3.31 4.62 -7.91
CA THR A 38 -3.92 4.96 -6.61
C THR A 38 -3.46 3.97 -5.55
N LEU A 39 -3.48 2.67 -5.85
CA LEU A 39 -2.93 1.63 -4.98
C LEU A 39 -1.44 1.87 -4.71
N ALA A 40 -0.64 2.18 -5.73
CA ALA A 40 0.78 2.49 -5.56
C ALA A 40 1.02 3.70 -4.65
N ARG A 41 0.21 4.78 -4.76
CA ARG A 41 0.28 5.93 -3.85
C ARG A 41 -0.14 5.59 -2.42
N ILE A 42 -1.12 4.71 -2.23
CA ILE A 42 -1.50 4.21 -0.90
C ILE A 42 -0.36 3.37 -0.29
N ILE A 43 0.25 2.48 -1.07
CA ILE A 43 1.41 1.66 -0.65
C ILE A 43 2.60 2.53 -0.24
N ALA A 44 2.86 3.62 -0.99
CA ALA A 44 3.91 4.58 -0.70
C ALA A 44 3.58 5.57 0.44
N GLY A 45 2.42 5.45 1.10
CA GLY A 45 1.98 6.38 2.15
C GLY A 45 1.58 7.78 1.67
N LEU A 46 1.55 8.01 0.34
CA LEU A 46 1.19 9.30 -0.25
C LEU A 46 -0.31 9.59 -0.17
N TYR A 47 -1.15 8.54 -0.12
CA TYR A 47 -2.58 8.63 0.15
C TYR A 47 -2.95 7.76 1.35
N ILE A 48 -3.69 8.32 2.30
CA ILE A 48 -4.22 7.61 3.46
C ILE A 48 -5.44 6.78 2.99
N PRO A 49 -5.48 5.45 3.24
CA PRO A 49 -6.66 4.66 2.93
C PRO A 49 -7.80 5.01 3.89
N GLN A 50 -9.04 5.01 3.41
CA GLN A 50 -10.22 5.28 4.26
C GLN A 50 -10.44 4.20 5.33
N LEU A 51 -10.02 2.97 5.04
CA LEU A 51 -10.14 1.79 5.91
C LEU A 51 -8.94 0.84 5.68
N GLY A 52 -8.56 0.09 6.70
CA GLY A 52 -7.35 -0.75 6.69
C GLY A 52 -6.06 0.05 6.88
N GLN A 53 -4.91 -0.59 6.62
CA GLN A 53 -3.58 0.01 6.84
C GLN A 53 -2.49 -0.68 6.00
N VAL A 54 -1.53 0.11 5.51
CA VAL A 54 -0.31 -0.38 4.88
C VAL A 54 0.80 -0.41 5.93
N LYS A 55 1.54 -1.52 6.06
CA LYS A 55 2.64 -1.66 7.02
C LYS A 55 3.97 -2.02 6.38
N LEU A 56 4.99 -1.21 6.63
CA LEU A 56 6.39 -1.56 6.34
C LEU A 56 7.01 -2.11 7.62
N ASP A 57 7.42 -3.37 7.58
CA ASP A 57 8.03 -4.10 8.70
C ASP A 57 7.29 -3.98 10.05
N GLY A 58 5.95 -3.92 9.99
CA GLY A 58 5.05 -3.85 11.15
C GLY A 58 4.57 -2.42 11.47
N ILE A 59 5.30 -1.40 11.03
CA ILE A 59 5.03 0.02 11.27
C ILE A 59 4.03 0.53 10.21
N PRO A 60 2.91 1.19 10.58
CA PRO A 60 2.01 1.85 9.64
C PRO A 60 2.75 2.89 8.80
N VAL A 61 2.57 2.93 7.47
CA VAL A 61 3.34 3.84 6.60
C VAL A 61 3.18 5.32 6.90
N CYS A 62 2.04 5.71 7.49
CA CYS A 62 1.77 7.07 7.96
C CYS A 62 2.53 7.46 9.24
N GLU A 63 3.16 6.50 9.92
CA GLU A 63 3.92 6.68 11.17
C GLU A 63 5.43 6.50 10.96
N ILE A 64 5.89 6.24 9.73
CA ILE A 64 7.31 5.99 9.44
C ILE A 64 8.09 7.31 9.41
N PRO A 65 9.10 7.51 10.28
CA PRO A 65 9.94 8.70 10.23
C PRO A 65 10.83 8.70 8.97
N PRO A 66 11.12 9.85 8.35
CA PRO A 66 11.94 9.92 7.12
C PRO A 66 13.29 9.20 7.20
N GLN A 67 13.90 9.18 8.39
CA GLN A 67 15.17 8.52 8.69
C GLN A 67 15.15 7.01 8.40
N TYR A 68 13.98 6.37 8.46
CA TYR A 68 13.82 4.95 8.17
C TYR A 68 14.15 4.60 6.71
N TYR A 69 13.89 5.51 5.77
CA TYR A 69 14.17 5.31 4.34
C TYR A 69 15.64 5.51 3.96
N VAL A 70 16.44 6.15 4.83
CA VAL A 70 17.85 6.47 4.58
C VAL A 70 18.80 5.34 5.04
N ASN A 71 18.33 4.47 5.94
CA ASN A 71 19.15 3.45 6.61
C ASN A 71 18.85 2.02 6.11
N LYS A 72 18.51 1.86 4.82
CA LYS A 72 18.11 0.58 4.21
C LYS A 72 18.59 0.42 2.78
#